data_AF-A0A6J2GZA7-F1
#
_entry.id   AF-A0A6J2GZA7-F1
#
_cell.length_a   1.000
_cell.length_b   1.000
_cell.length_c   1.000
_cell.angle_alpha   90.00
_cell.angle_beta   90.00
_cell.angle_gamma   90.00
#
_symmetry.space_group_name_H-M   'P 1'
#
loop_
_entity.id
_entity.type
_entity.pdbx_description
1 polymer ?
#
loop_
_entity_poly.entity_id
_entity_poly.type
_entity_poly.pdbx_seq_one_letter_code
_entity_poly.pdbx_strand_id
1 'polypeptide(L)'
;MLAKNLDVSQGLVNGTRGVVVGFESEQKGLPKVRFLCGVTQVIRMEKWVFKGPSGVHLSRQQLPLKLAWAISIHKSQGMSLDCVEISLSHVFESGQAYVALSRARRLAGLRVLDFDPKVVRADPSVLQFYRQLRRHQLLTQDSLHTYSDADEKENVKCS
;
A
#
# COMPACT_ATOMS: atom_id res chain seq x y z
N MET A 1 1.85 -4.76 -14.69
CA MET A 1 1.40 -3.86 -13.60
C MET A 1 1.84 -2.44 -13.93
N LEU A 2 0.93 -1.49 -13.73
CA LEU A 2 1.18 -0.07 -13.94
C LEU A 2 2.02 0.48 -12.78
N ALA A 3 3.07 1.25 -13.09
CA ALA A 3 4.04 1.77 -12.13
C ALA A 3 3.93 3.28 -11.86
N LYS A 4 2.93 3.94 -12.47
CA LYS A 4 2.67 5.38 -12.34
C LYS A 4 1.15 5.61 -12.40
N ASN A 5 0.66 6.64 -11.73
CA ASN A 5 -0.73 7.06 -11.91
C ASN A 5 -0.86 7.73 -13.29
N LEU A 6 -1.76 7.21 -14.12
CA LEU A 6 -2.09 7.79 -15.42
C LEU A 6 -3.43 8.52 -15.36
N ASP A 7 -4.45 7.87 -14.83
CA ASP A 7 -5.79 8.44 -14.69
C ASP A 7 -6.49 7.82 -13.47
N VAL A 8 -6.67 8.62 -12.43
CA VAL A 8 -7.31 8.17 -11.18
C VAL A 8 -8.81 7.93 -11.38
N SER A 9 -9.47 8.72 -12.23
CA SER A 9 -10.92 8.61 -12.47
C SER A 9 -11.29 7.31 -13.16
N GLN A 10 -10.42 6.82 -14.05
CA GLN A 10 -10.57 5.55 -14.77
C GLN A 10 -9.94 4.36 -14.02
N GLY A 11 -9.44 4.58 -12.80
CA GLY A 11 -8.79 3.53 -12.00
C GLY A 11 -7.41 3.09 -12.52
N LEU A 12 -6.78 3.85 -13.40
CA LEU A 12 -5.42 3.62 -13.90
C LEU A 12 -4.38 4.20 -12.94
N VAL A 13 -4.30 3.57 -11.77
CA VAL A 13 -3.40 3.95 -10.68
C VAL A 13 -2.21 3.00 -10.54
N ASN A 14 -1.16 3.43 -9.86
CA ASN A 14 -0.01 2.61 -9.54
C ASN A 14 -0.44 1.32 -8.81
N GLY A 15 0.05 0.17 -9.28
CA GLY A 15 -0.34 -1.15 -8.79
C GLY A 15 -1.46 -1.82 -9.59
N THR A 16 -2.13 -1.10 -10.49
CA THR A 16 -3.18 -1.69 -11.36
C THR A 16 -2.56 -2.76 -12.25
N ARG A 17 -3.15 -3.95 -12.24
CA ARG A 17 -2.71 -5.07 -13.09
C ARG A 17 -3.52 -5.11 -14.38
N GLY A 18 -2.89 -5.65 -15.40
CA GLY A 18 -3.47 -5.82 -16.72
C GLY A 18 -2.66 -6.82 -17.52
N VAL A 19 -3.24 -7.26 -18.62
CA VAL A 19 -2.65 -8.20 -19.57
C VAL A 19 -2.39 -7.46 -20.86
N VAL A 20 -1.20 -7.64 -21.45
CA VAL A 20 -0.90 -7.13 -22.78
C VAL A 20 -1.77 -7.91 -23.78
N VAL A 21 -2.61 -7.21 -24.52
CA VAL A 21 -3.55 -7.83 -25.49
C VAL A 21 -3.09 -7.64 -26.94
N GLY A 22 -2.05 -6.85 -27.16
CA GLY A 22 -1.47 -6.63 -28.47
C GLY A 22 -0.50 -5.46 -28.47
N PHE A 23 -0.01 -5.13 -29.66
CA PHE A 23 0.85 -3.98 -29.91
C PHE A 23 0.26 -3.17 -31.05
N GLU A 24 0.41 -1.86 -31.00
CA GLU A 24 -0.02 -0.95 -32.06
C GLU A 24 0.75 -1.26 -33.36
N SER A 25 0.05 -1.26 -34.50
CA SER A 25 0.63 -1.58 -35.81
C SER A 25 1.48 -0.45 -36.40
N GLU A 26 1.39 0.76 -35.84
CA GLU A 26 2.23 1.91 -36.25
C GLU A 26 3.65 1.81 -35.68
N GLN A 27 4.61 2.52 -36.30
CA GLN A 27 6.08 2.35 -36.18
C GLN A 27 6.69 2.22 -34.77
N LYS A 28 6.00 2.62 -33.71
CA LYS A 28 6.53 2.55 -32.33
C LYS A 28 6.16 1.25 -31.59
N GLY A 29 5.25 0.44 -32.11
CA GLY A 29 4.91 -0.88 -31.53
C GLY A 29 4.51 -0.80 -30.06
N LEU A 30 3.72 0.21 -29.66
CA LEU A 30 3.39 0.45 -28.26
C LEU A 30 2.43 -0.63 -27.72
N PRO A 31 2.60 -1.08 -26.47
CA PRO A 31 1.76 -2.14 -25.91
C PRO A 31 0.34 -1.64 -25.62
N LYS A 32 -0.66 -2.42 -26.04
CA LYS A 32 -2.06 -2.28 -25.65
C LYS A 32 -2.34 -3.19 -24.46
N VAL A 33 -2.79 -2.63 -23.36
CA VAL A 33 -2.99 -3.35 -22.09
C VAL A 33 -4.46 -3.29 -21.69
N ARG A 34 -5.05 -4.45 -21.39
CA ARG A 34 -6.37 -4.58 -20.77
C ARG A 34 -6.20 -4.70 -19.26
N PHE A 35 -6.65 -3.72 -18.51
CA PHE A 35 -6.53 -3.65 -17.06
C PHE A 35 -7.70 -4.32 -16.33
N LEU A 36 -7.48 -4.69 -15.07
CA LEU A 36 -8.51 -5.29 -14.22
C LEU A 36 -9.68 -4.35 -13.93
N CYS A 37 -9.50 -3.03 -14.03
CA CYS A 37 -10.59 -2.07 -13.95
C CYS A 37 -11.51 -2.06 -15.18
N GLY A 38 -11.26 -2.91 -16.18
CA GLY A 38 -12.03 -3.02 -17.43
C GLY A 38 -11.51 -2.12 -18.55
N VAL A 39 -10.71 -1.11 -18.23
CA VAL A 39 -10.13 -0.18 -19.21
C VAL A 39 -9.08 -0.87 -20.07
N THR A 40 -9.12 -0.63 -21.38
CA THR A 40 -8.08 -1.05 -22.32
C THR A 40 -7.44 0.17 -22.95
N GLN A 41 -6.12 0.32 -22.81
CA GLN A 41 -5.41 1.51 -23.28
C GLN A 41 -4.05 1.16 -23.89
N VAL A 42 -3.63 1.93 -24.89
CA VAL A 42 -2.25 1.92 -25.40
C VAL A 42 -1.37 2.70 -24.43
N ILE A 43 -0.31 2.07 -23.95
CA ILE A 43 0.57 2.65 -22.94
C ILE A 43 1.75 3.35 -23.60
N ARG A 44 1.87 4.65 -23.34
CA ARG A 44 2.95 5.51 -23.86
C ARG A 44 4.14 5.55 -22.90
N MET A 45 5.29 5.97 -23.40
CA MET A 45 6.49 6.18 -22.58
C MET A 45 6.27 7.36 -21.63
N GLU A 46 6.67 7.18 -20.38
CA GLU A 46 6.63 8.18 -19.34
C GLU A 46 8.04 8.65 -18.98
N LYS A 47 8.16 9.91 -18.56
CA LYS A 47 9.41 10.47 -18.03
C LYS A 47 9.38 10.45 -16.50
N TRP A 48 10.44 9.94 -15.89
CA TRP A 48 10.74 10.08 -14.47
C TRP A 48 11.95 10.99 -14.31
N VAL A 49 11.90 11.88 -13.32
CA VAL A 49 13.01 12.78 -12.97
C VAL A 49 13.42 12.49 -11.54
N PHE A 50 14.73 12.31 -11.33
CA PHE A 50 15.34 12.00 -10.06
C PHE A 50 16.34 13.09 -9.71
N LYS A 51 16.30 13.57 -8.47
CA LYS A 51 17.33 14.45 -7.92
C LYS A 51 18.45 13.58 -7.37
N GLY A 52 19.60 13.62 -8.02
CA GLY A 52 20.81 12.95 -7.56
C GLY A 52 21.52 13.77 -6.47
N PRO A 53 22.60 13.21 -5.89
CA PRO A 53 23.50 13.96 -5.02
C PRO A 53 23.99 15.23 -5.74
N SER A 54 24.16 16.32 -4.98
CA SER A 54 24.70 17.59 -5.50
C SER A 54 23.83 18.31 -6.55
N GLY A 55 22.51 18.06 -6.56
CA GLY A 55 21.56 18.84 -7.39
C GLY A 55 21.46 18.42 -8.85
N VAL A 56 22.14 17.32 -9.25
CA VAL A 56 22.04 16.76 -10.60
C VAL A 56 20.62 16.24 -10.86
N HIS A 57 20.02 16.61 -11.98
CA HIS A 57 18.72 16.10 -12.40
C HIS A 57 18.91 14.96 -13.41
N LEU A 58 18.65 13.73 -12.98
CA LEU A 58 18.66 12.56 -13.85
C LEU A 58 17.25 12.31 -14.37
N SER A 59 17.11 11.93 -15.64
CA SER A 59 15.81 11.55 -16.18
C SER A 59 15.84 10.21 -16.90
N ARG A 60 14.73 9.48 -16.79
CA ARG A 60 14.50 8.20 -17.45
C ARG A 60 13.22 8.29 -18.24
N GLN A 61 13.26 7.92 -19.53
CA GLN A 61 12.06 7.69 -20.33
C GLN A 61 11.88 6.19 -20.54
N GLN A 62 10.72 5.66 -20.16
CA GLN A 62 10.41 4.23 -20.23
C GLN A 62 8.89 4.01 -20.20
N LEU A 63 8.42 2.84 -20.64
CA LEU A 63 7.03 2.44 -20.41
C LEU A 63 6.77 2.31 -18.89
N PRO A 64 5.65 2.85 -18.36
CA PRO A 64 5.29 2.73 -16.94
C PRO A 64 4.74 1.33 -16.61
N LEU A 65 5.31 0.28 -17.19
CA LEU A 65 4.89 -1.11 -17.03
C LEU A 65 5.99 -1.93 -16.38
N LYS A 66 5.59 -2.81 -15.47
CA LYS A 66 6.44 -3.85 -14.89
C LYS A 66 5.76 -5.21 -15.04
N LEU A 67 6.56 -6.25 -15.24
CA LEU A 67 6.09 -7.64 -15.15
C LEU A 67 5.49 -7.86 -13.75
N ALA A 68 4.37 -8.57 -13.69
CA ALA A 68 3.51 -8.57 -12.52
C ALA A 68 3.05 -9.97 -12.09
N TRP A 69 3.71 -11.01 -12.58
CA TRP A 69 3.48 -12.38 -12.11
C TRP A 69 3.96 -12.56 -10.68
N ALA A 70 5.14 -12.02 -10.36
CA ALA A 70 5.69 -12.07 -9.02
C ALA A 70 6.31 -10.72 -8.64
N ILE A 71 6.11 -10.31 -7.39
CA ILE A 71 6.78 -9.18 -6.76
C ILE A 71 7.20 -9.60 -5.36
N SER A 72 8.31 -9.05 -4.85
CA SER A 72 8.68 -9.30 -3.46
C SER A 72 7.78 -8.54 -2.50
N ILE A 73 7.61 -9.06 -1.28
CA ILE A 73 6.82 -8.42 -0.22
C ILE A 73 7.31 -6.98 0.03
N HIS A 74 8.62 -6.77 0.08
CA HIS A 74 9.21 -5.43 0.22
C HIS A 74 8.79 -4.47 -0.89
N LYS A 75 8.74 -4.92 -2.15
CA LYS A 75 8.32 -4.06 -3.26
C LYS A 75 6.83 -3.78 -3.27
N SER A 76 6.03 -4.59 -2.57
CA SER A 76 4.60 -4.37 -2.38
C SER A 76 4.26 -3.43 -1.22
N GLN A 77 5.26 -3.01 -0.43
CA GLN A 77 5.02 -2.13 0.72
C GLN A 77 4.41 -0.79 0.26
N GLY A 78 3.31 -0.37 0.90
CA GLY A 78 2.52 0.80 0.53
C GLY A 78 1.57 0.62 -0.66
N MET A 79 1.49 -0.58 -1.26
CA MET A 79 0.61 -0.84 -2.40
C MET A 79 -0.70 -1.51 -1.98
N SER A 80 -1.79 -1.22 -2.73
CA SER A 80 -3.08 -1.88 -2.57
C SER A 80 -3.39 -2.75 -3.80
N LEU A 81 -3.53 -4.07 -3.58
CA LEU A 81 -3.62 -5.06 -4.65
C LEU A 81 -4.98 -5.78 -4.62
N ASP A 82 -5.62 -5.93 -5.79
CA ASP A 82 -6.97 -6.55 -5.86
C ASP A 82 -6.99 -8.07 -5.83
N CYS A 83 -5.88 -8.71 -6.24
CA CYS A 83 -5.78 -10.15 -6.48
C CYS A 83 -4.32 -10.54 -6.27
N VAL A 84 -4.05 -11.34 -5.25
CA VAL A 84 -2.70 -11.72 -4.85
C VAL A 84 -2.69 -13.17 -4.41
N GLU A 85 -1.62 -13.85 -4.81
CA GLU A 85 -1.23 -15.14 -4.28
C GLU A 85 0.04 -14.94 -3.45
N ILE A 86 0.04 -15.47 -2.22
CA ILE A 86 1.11 -15.26 -1.25
C ILE A 86 1.52 -16.62 -0.69
N SER A 87 2.76 -17.03 -0.89
CA SER A 87 3.36 -18.15 -0.13
C SER A 87 4.01 -17.60 1.13
N LEU A 88 3.67 -18.19 2.28
CA LEU A 88 4.22 -17.80 3.58
C LEU A 88 5.37 -18.71 4.06
N SER A 89 5.80 -19.65 3.24
CA SER A 89 6.91 -20.58 3.53
C SER A 89 8.26 -19.89 3.78
N HIS A 90 8.48 -18.72 3.17
CA HIS A 90 9.74 -17.97 3.24
C HIS A 90 9.60 -16.64 4.00
N VAL A 91 8.77 -16.58 5.04
CA VAL A 91 8.66 -15.39 5.89
C VAL A 91 9.77 -15.40 6.95
N PHE A 92 10.74 -14.50 6.81
CA PHE A 92 11.93 -14.47 7.67
C PHE A 92 11.80 -13.49 8.83
N GLU A 93 11.09 -12.36 8.65
CA GLU A 93 11.02 -11.28 9.64
C GLU A 93 9.65 -11.15 10.35
N SER A 94 9.67 -10.56 11.54
CA SER A 94 8.45 -10.19 12.28
C SER A 94 7.66 -9.12 11.50
N GLY A 95 6.33 -9.26 11.46
CA GLY A 95 5.44 -8.35 10.74
C GLY A 95 5.40 -8.54 9.22
N GLN A 96 6.32 -9.28 8.60
CA GLN A 96 6.36 -9.45 7.14
C GLN A 96 5.14 -10.20 6.59
N ALA A 97 4.65 -11.23 7.30
CA ALA A 97 3.39 -11.91 6.96
C ALA A 97 2.20 -10.94 6.98
N TYR A 98 2.12 -10.08 7.99
CA TYR A 98 1.07 -9.06 8.09
C TYR A 98 1.16 -8.03 6.94
N VAL A 99 2.38 -7.57 6.61
CA VAL A 99 2.58 -6.66 5.48
C VAL A 99 2.07 -7.29 4.19
N ALA A 100 2.40 -8.55 3.92
CA ALA A 100 1.97 -9.25 2.72
C ALA A 100 0.43 -9.40 2.66
N LEU A 101 -0.19 -9.90 3.74
CA LEU A 101 -1.64 -10.11 3.81
C LEU A 101 -2.42 -8.80 3.70
N SER A 102 -1.96 -7.74 4.38
CA SER A 102 -2.60 -6.42 4.35
C SER A 102 -2.50 -5.69 3.01
N ARG A 103 -1.80 -6.24 2.00
CA ARG A 103 -1.83 -5.68 0.64
C ARG A 103 -3.10 -6.02 -0.11
N ALA A 104 -3.76 -7.12 0.24
CA ALA A 104 -5.01 -7.53 -0.40
C ALA A 104 -6.14 -6.60 0.02
N ARG A 105 -6.84 -5.99 -0.95
CA ARG A 105 -7.99 -5.12 -0.67
C ARG A 105 -9.23 -5.90 -0.21
N ARG A 106 -9.39 -7.14 -0.67
CA ARG A 106 -10.53 -8.01 -0.38
C ARG A 106 -10.05 -9.42 -0.15
N LEU A 107 -10.67 -10.11 0.81
CA LEU A 107 -10.35 -11.50 1.11
C LEU A 107 -10.59 -12.43 -0.09
N ALA A 108 -11.65 -12.17 -0.87
CA ALA A 108 -11.95 -12.94 -2.09
C ALA A 108 -10.82 -12.90 -3.15
N GLY A 109 -9.96 -11.89 -3.11
CA GLY A 109 -8.81 -11.75 -4.00
C GLY A 109 -7.50 -12.26 -3.39
N LEU A 110 -7.52 -12.89 -2.23
CA LEU A 110 -6.33 -13.37 -1.52
C LEU A 110 -6.28 -14.89 -1.56
N ARG A 111 -5.19 -15.45 -2.09
CA ARG A 111 -4.85 -16.87 -1.97
C ARG A 111 -3.57 -17.02 -1.17
N VAL A 112 -3.63 -17.79 -0.09
CA VAL A 112 -2.48 -18.06 0.79
C VAL A 112 -2.02 -19.50 0.57
N LEU A 113 -0.73 -19.69 0.35
CA LEU A 113 -0.07 -20.99 0.23
C LEU A 113 0.85 -21.21 1.45
N ASP A 114 1.01 -22.47 1.83
CA ASP A 114 1.99 -22.91 2.84
C ASP A 114 1.86 -22.17 4.19
N PHE A 115 0.62 -21.96 4.66
CA PHE A 115 0.38 -21.26 5.91
C PHE A 115 0.82 -22.09 7.12
N ASP A 116 1.77 -21.56 7.89
CA ASP A 116 2.10 -22.02 9.24
C ASP A 116 1.83 -20.86 10.22
N PRO A 117 0.97 -21.03 11.23
CA PRO A 117 0.73 -20.02 12.26
C PRO A 117 2.01 -19.45 12.91
N LYS A 118 3.09 -20.24 12.98
CA LYS A 118 4.38 -19.81 13.55
C LYS A 118 5.04 -18.65 12.80
N VAL A 119 4.68 -18.43 11.53
CA VAL A 119 5.24 -17.33 10.72
C VAL A 119 4.60 -15.98 11.07
N VAL A 120 3.44 -15.98 11.74
CA VAL A 120 2.76 -14.77 12.19
C VAL A 120 3.39 -14.29 13.49
N ARG A 121 4.45 -13.49 13.36
CA ARG A 121 5.26 -12.98 14.48
C ARG A 121 5.15 -11.46 14.57
N ALA A 122 5.08 -10.95 15.79
CA ALA A 122 5.18 -9.52 16.10
C ALA A 122 6.38 -9.28 17.02
N ASP A 123 7.11 -8.20 16.79
CA ASP A 123 8.25 -7.85 17.63
C ASP A 123 7.78 -7.44 19.05
N PRO A 124 8.31 -8.06 20.11
CA PRO A 124 7.92 -7.73 21.49
C PRO A 124 8.11 -6.27 21.87
N SER A 125 9.17 -5.61 21.36
CA SER A 125 9.45 -4.20 21.63
C SER A 125 8.39 -3.30 21.01
N VAL A 126 7.92 -3.63 19.81
CA VAL A 126 6.83 -2.92 19.12
C VAL A 126 5.50 -3.12 19.85
N LEU A 127 5.24 -4.33 20.35
CA LEU A 127 4.06 -4.59 21.18
C LEU A 127 4.09 -3.77 22.48
N GLN A 128 5.25 -3.70 23.14
CA GLN A 128 5.43 -2.88 24.34
C GLN A 128 5.22 -1.40 24.05
N PHE A 129 5.79 -0.89 22.96
CA PHE A 129 5.58 0.48 22.51
C PHE A 129 4.10 0.80 22.31
N TYR A 130 3.34 -0.03 21.57
CA TYR A 130 1.90 0.19 21.37
C TYR A 130 1.07 0.06 22.65
N ARG A 131 1.51 -0.74 23.63
CA ARG A 131 0.86 -0.78 24.96
C ARG A 131 1.07 0.55 25.70
N GLN A 132 2.27 1.09 25.69
CA GLN A 132 2.58 2.39 26.32
C GLN A 132 1.81 3.53 25.64
N LEU A 133 1.77 3.55 24.31
CA LEU A 133 1.04 4.56 23.54
C LEU A 133 -0.45 4.57 23.88
N ARG A 134 -1.09 3.37 23.92
CA ARG A 134 -2.50 3.24 24.34
C ARG A 134 -2.74 3.73 25.76
N ARG A 135 -1.83 3.40 26.70
CA ARG A 135 -1.93 3.88 28.08
C ARG A 135 -1.88 5.40 28.16
N HIS A 136 -0.98 6.04 27.40
CA HIS A 136 -0.89 7.49 27.37
C HIS A 136 -2.15 8.13 26.78
N GLN A 137 -2.71 7.58 25.69
CA GLN A 137 -3.94 8.10 25.08
C GLN A 137 -5.14 8.05 26.04
N LEU A 138 -5.32 6.95 26.77
CA LEU A 138 -6.37 6.81 27.78
C LEU A 138 -6.21 7.84 28.91
N LEU A 139 -4.99 8.00 29.44
CA LEU A 139 -4.72 9.01 30.47
C LEU A 139 -5.00 10.44 29.97
N THR A 140 -4.74 10.72 28.70
CA THR A 140 -4.99 12.05 28.12
C THR A 140 -6.49 12.29 27.93
N GLN A 141 -7.27 11.27 27.58
CA GLN A 141 -8.73 11.35 27.45
C GLN A 141 -9.42 11.48 28.81
N ASP A 142 -9.00 10.71 29.82
CA ASP A 142 -9.52 10.82 31.18
C ASP A 142 -9.22 12.20 31.79
N SER A 143 -8.03 12.76 31.53
CA SER A 143 -7.67 14.10 31.98
C SER A 143 -8.54 15.20 31.33
N LEU A 144 -8.93 15.04 30.07
CA LEU A 144 -9.83 15.97 29.37
C LEU A 144 -11.28 15.86 29.88
N HIS A 145 -11.76 14.65 30.16
CA HIS A 145 -13.10 14.42 30.70
C HIS A 145 -13.24 14.93 32.15
N THR A 146 -12.19 14.75 32.95
CA THR A 146 -12.14 15.26 34.33
C THR A 146 -12.11 16.80 34.36
N TYR A 147 -11.52 17.44 33.35
CA TYR A 147 -11.51 18.90 33.22
C TYR A 147 -12.88 19.45 32.82
N SER A 148 -13.60 18.81 31.89
CA SER A 148 -14.95 19.25 31.49
C SER A 148 -15.99 19.06 32.60
N ASP A 149 -15.90 17.98 33.37
CA ASP A 149 -16.83 17.72 34.49
C ASP A 149 -16.58 18.64 35.70
N ALA A 150 -15.39 19.24 35.80
CA ALA A 150 -15.04 20.22 36.83
C ALA A 150 -15.62 21.61 36.49
N ASP A 151 -15.51 22.04 35.22
CA ASP A 151 -16.05 23.32 34.75
C ASP A 151 -17.59 23.38 34.81
N GLU A 152 -18.29 22.27 34.55
CA GLU A 152 -19.76 22.23 34.69
C GLU A 152 -20.24 22.35 36.16
N LYS A 153 -19.45 21.87 37.13
CA LYS A 153 -19.81 21.97 38.55
C LYS A 153 -19.48 23.32 39.18
N GLU A 154 -18.56 24.08 38.59
CA GLU A 154 -18.24 25.43 39.05
C GLU A 154 -19.28 26.46 38.57
N ASN A 155 -19.89 26.27 37.40
CA ASN A 155 -20.92 27.17 36.87
C ASN A 155 -22.34 27.00 37.45
N VAL A 156 -22.58 25.96 38.27
CA VAL A 156 -23.91 25.71 38.88
C VAL A 156 -24.05 26.32 40.29
N LYS A 157 -22.98 26.89 40.87
CA LYS A 157 -22.98 27.46 42.24
C LYS A 157 -23.24 28.96 42.34
N CYS A 158 -23.48 29.66 41.23
CA CYS A 158 -23.89 31.07 41.23
C CYS A 158 -25.34 31.20 40.73
N SER A 159 -26.31 31.01 41.61
CA SER A 159 -27.70 31.50 41.51
C SER A 159 -28.30 31.59 42.90
#